data_AF-A0A0C3QDL3-F1
#
_entry.id   AF-A0A0C3QDL3-F1
#
_cell.length_a   1.000
_cell.length_b   1.000
_cell.length_c   1.000
_cell.angle_alpha   90.00
_cell.angle_beta   90.00
_cell.angle_gamma   90.00
#
_symmetry.space_group_name_H-M   'P 1'
#
loop_
_entity.id
_entity.type
_entity.pdbx_description
1 polymer ?
#
loop_
_entity_poly.entity_id
_entity_poly.type
_entity_poly.pdbx_seq_one_letter_code
_entity_poly.pdbx_strand_id
1 'polypeptide(L)'
;AVVECSWARLEEVPFAKIRSPNERLLPYLVATNPVNYGKPWKLNCVEALAAAFYIVGYDNAAERLLEKFSWGHSFWSLNGDLIKRYQTCQTSEDVIRMQEAIIAEMEADHAASKQRGGESGHWDSCRHI
;
A
#
# COMPACT_ATOMS: atom_id res chain seq x y z
N ALA A 1 0.66 -7.76 17.50
CA ALA A 1 -0.54 -7.01 17.95
C ALA A 1 -0.78 -5.85 16.98
N VAL A 2 -2.01 -5.43 16.76
CA VAL A 2 -2.35 -4.23 15.95
C VAL A 2 -2.96 -3.20 16.88
N VAL A 3 -2.59 -1.94 16.73
CA VAL A 3 -3.18 -0.84 17.50
C VAL A 3 -4.41 -0.33 16.76
N GLU A 4 -5.59 -0.64 17.27
CA GLU A 4 -6.85 -0.13 16.74
C GLU A 4 -7.12 1.27 17.33
N CYS A 5 -7.09 2.29 16.48
CA CYS A 5 -7.48 3.64 16.85
C CYS A 5 -8.17 4.33 15.66
N SER A 6 -9.09 5.25 15.94
CA SER A 6 -9.67 6.07 14.87
C SER A 6 -8.61 7.04 14.35
N TRP A 7 -8.49 7.20 13.03
CA TRP A 7 -7.56 8.16 12.41
C TRP A 7 -7.68 9.58 12.97
N ALA A 8 -8.87 9.98 13.44
CA ALA A 8 -9.15 11.29 14.03
C ALA A 8 -8.55 11.51 15.42
N ARG A 9 -8.05 10.45 16.09
CA ARG A 9 -7.57 10.49 17.49
C ARG A 9 -6.20 9.86 17.66
N LEU A 10 -5.40 9.82 16.60
CA LEU A 10 -4.03 9.29 16.63
C LEU A 10 -3.15 10.00 17.66
N GLU A 11 -3.30 11.32 17.80
CA GLU A 11 -2.53 12.14 18.74
C GLU A 11 -2.81 11.79 20.21
N GLU A 12 -3.97 11.18 20.48
CA GLU A 12 -4.39 10.79 21.83
C GLU A 12 -3.93 9.37 22.20
N VAL A 13 -3.36 8.62 21.25
CA VAL A 13 -2.88 7.27 21.52
C VAL A 13 -1.58 7.38 22.34
N PRO A 14 -1.52 6.81 23.56
CA PRO A 14 -0.35 6.90 24.40
C PRO A 14 0.73 5.92 23.94
N PHE A 15 1.34 6.15 22.78
CA PHE A 15 2.39 5.29 22.19
C PHE A 15 3.53 5.02 23.18
N ALA A 16 3.93 6.03 23.95
CA ALA A 16 4.96 5.90 24.98
C ALA A 16 4.64 4.89 26.12
N LYS A 17 3.36 4.52 26.29
CA LYS A 17 2.92 3.53 27.28
C LYS A 17 2.75 2.13 26.68
N ILE A 18 2.78 2.00 25.35
CA ILE A 18 2.71 0.72 24.67
C ILE A 18 4.12 0.12 24.73
N ARG A 19 4.33 -0.82 25.66
CA ARG A 19 5.58 -1.60 25.71
C ARG A 19 5.48 -2.77 24.75
N SER A 20 5.93 -2.56 23.52
CA SER A 20 6.25 -3.64 22.59
C SER A 20 7.75 -3.61 22.27
N PRO A 21 8.51 -4.68 22.52
CA PRO A 21 9.94 -4.69 22.23
C PRO A 21 10.25 -4.62 20.73
N ASN A 22 9.26 -4.87 19.86
CA ASN A 22 9.43 -5.00 18.41
C ASN A 22 8.31 -4.26 17.65
N GLU A 23 8.24 -2.94 17.82
CA GLU A 23 7.33 -2.11 17.00
C GLU A 23 7.85 -2.02 15.57
N ARG A 24 6.96 -2.20 14.60
CA ARG A 24 7.27 -2.12 13.16
C ARG A 24 6.13 -1.41 12.45
N LEU A 25 6.49 -0.50 11.57
CA LEU A 25 5.57 0.10 10.62
C LEU A 25 5.48 -0.78 9.38
N LEU A 26 4.29 -0.87 8.80
CA LEU A 26 4.13 -1.53 7.51
C LEU A 26 4.70 -0.67 6.38
N PRO A 27 5.29 -1.30 5.35
CA PRO A 27 5.77 -0.57 4.20
C PRO A 27 4.62 -0.03 3.34
N TYR A 28 4.97 0.71 2.29
CA TYR A 28 4.01 1.24 1.31
C TYR A 28 3.09 0.15 0.78
N LEU A 29 1.80 0.32 1.06
CA LEU A 29 0.71 -0.53 0.59
C LEU A 29 -0.53 0.35 0.40
N VAL A 30 -1.40 -0.08 -0.50
CA VAL A 30 -2.61 0.66 -0.89
C VAL A 30 -3.83 -0.02 -0.28
N ALA A 31 -4.67 0.79 0.35
CA ALA A 31 -5.90 0.32 0.97
C ALA A 31 -6.94 -0.14 -0.06
N THR A 32 -7.62 -1.25 0.26
CA THR A 32 -8.75 -1.82 -0.50
C THR A 32 -10.05 -1.80 0.27
N ASN A 33 -10.02 -1.40 1.54
CA ASN A 33 -11.21 -1.19 2.34
C ASN A 33 -12.11 -0.07 1.76
N PRO A 34 -13.44 -0.15 1.92
CA PRO A 34 -14.37 0.81 1.36
C PRO A 34 -14.18 2.27 1.81
N VAL A 35 -13.56 2.50 2.97
CA VAL A 35 -13.42 3.84 3.55
C VAL A 35 -12.24 4.60 2.94
N ASN A 36 -11.15 3.90 2.66
CA ASN A 36 -9.89 4.49 2.21
C ASN A 36 -9.37 3.91 0.90
N TYR A 37 -10.25 3.32 0.09
CA TYR A 37 -9.88 2.67 -1.17
C TYR A 37 -8.92 3.54 -2.02
N GLY A 38 -7.82 2.96 -2.45
CA GLY A 38 -6.80 3.61 -3.28
C GLY A 38 -5.87 4.56 -2.53
N LYS A 39 -6.08 4.80 -1.23
CA LYS A 39 -5.19 5.66 -0.44
C LYS A 39 -4.00 4.86 0.10
N PRO A 40 -2.76 5.31 -0.12
CA PRO A 40 -1.59 4.65 0.42
C PRO A 40 -1.51 4.84 1.94
N TRP A 41 -0.94 3.87 2.65
CA TRP A 41 -0.76 3.83 4.12
C TRP A 41 -2.05 3.91 4.96
N LYS A 42 -3.24 3.88 4.34
CA LYS A 42 -4.54 3.97 5.02
C LYS A 42 -5.22 2.62 5.18
N LEU A 43 -4.42 1.59 5.48
CA LEU A 43 -4.90 0.24 5.79
C LEU A 43 -5.75 0.26 7.06
N ASN A 44 -6.79 -0.57 7.10
CA ASN A 44 -7.48 -0.86 8.36
C ASN A 44 -6.74 -1.96 9.15
N CYS A 45 -7.23 -2.31 10.33
CA CYS A 45 -6.57 -3.29 11.20
C CYS A 45 -6.47 -4.69 10.56
N VAL A 46 -7.48 -5.11 9.80
CA VAL A 46 -7.49 -6.42 9.16
C VAL A 46 -6.53 -6.48 7.98
N GLU A 47 -6.47 -5.43 7.15
CA GLU A 47 -5.52 -5.30 6.06
C GLU A 47 -4.08 -5.20 6.58
N ALA A 48 -3.86 -4.47 7.68
CA ALA A 48 -2.55 -4.37 8.30
C ALA A 48 -2.06 -5.73 8.80
N LEU A 49 -2.95 -6.52 9.41
CA LEU A 49 -2.61 -7.87 9.87
C LEU A 49 -2.38 -8.83 8.69
N ALA A 50 -3.21 -8.76 7.64
CA ALA A 50 -3.04 -9.55 6.43
C ALA A 50 -1.72 -9.21 5.71
N ALA A 51 -1.41 -7.92 5.57
CA ALA A 51 -0.15 -7.44 5.03
C ALA A 51 1.06 -7.99 5.78
N ALA A 52 1.02 -7.96 7.11
CA ALA A 52 2.08 -8.53 7.93
C ALA A 52 2.25 -10.03 7.66
N PHE A 53 1.16 -10.81 7.58
CA PHE A 53 1.22 -12.23 7.26
C PHE A 53 1.78 -12.50 5.87
N TYR A 54 1.32 -11.77 4.86
CA TYR A 54 1.86 -11.90 3.51
C TYR A 54 3.36 -11.59 3.46
N ILE A 55 3.82 -10.49 4.06
CA ILE A 55 5.23 -10.09 4.01
C ILE A 55 6.15 -11.16 4.62
N VAL A 56 5.70 -11.86 5.66
CA VAL A 56 6.47 -12.94 6.29
C VAL A 56 6.23 -14.34 5.68
N GLY A 57 5.41 -14.44 4.62
CA GLY A 57 5.15 -15.69 3.89
C GLY A 57 4.05 -16.59 4.46
N TYR A 58 3.17 -16.08 5.32
CA TYR A 58 1.98 -16.80 5.81
C TYR A 58 0.74 -16.50 4.96
N ASP A 59 0.83 -16.72 3.65
CA ASP A 59 -0.20 -16.33 2.67
C ASP A 59 -1.57 -16.93 3.00
N ASN A 60 -1.63 -18.23 3.31
CA ASN A 60 -2.88 -18.90 3.71
C ASN A 60 -3.55 -18.26 4.95
N ALA A 61 -2.78 -17.72 5.90
CA ALA A 61 -3.34 -17.07 7.07
C ALA A 61 -3.91 -15.69 6.72
N ALA A 62 -3.26 -14.97 5.82
CA ALA A 62 -3.71 -13.69 5.31
C ALA A 62 -4.99 -13.84 4.47
N GLU A 63 -5.05 -14.84 3.59
CA GLU A 63 -6.23 -15.16 2.79
C GLU A 63 -7.43 -15.48 3.68
N ARG A 64 -7.30 -16.41 4.64
CA ARG A 64 -8.36 -16.76 5.59
C ARG A 64 -8.86 -15.57 6.42
N LEU A 65 -7.99 -14.59 6.67
CA LEU A 65 -8.36 -13.38 7.38
C LEU A 65 -9.24 -12.46 6.51
N LEU A 66 -8.87 -12.31 5.24
CA LEU A 66 -9.53 -11.43 4.28
C LEU A 66 -10.80 -12.04 3.66
N GLU A 67 -10.91 -13.36 3.58
CA GLU A 67 -12.08 -14.11 3.06
C GLU A 67 -13.40 -13.73 3.71
N LYS A 68 -13.37 -13.22 4.96
CA LYS A 68 -14.56 -12.76 5.69
C LYS A 68 -15.15 -11.45 5.14
N PHE A 69 -14.43 -10.79 4.23
CA PHE A 69 -14.79 -9.49 3.68
C PHE A 69 -15.00 -9.61 2.18
N SER A 70 -16.13 -9.10 1.69
CA SER A 70 -16.48 -9.17 0.26
C SER A 70 -15.43 -8.52 -0.65
N TRP A 71 -14.72 -7.50 -0.15
CA TRP A 71 -13.64 -6.77 -0.84
C TRP A 71 -12.24 -7.33 -0.55
N GLY A 72 -12.10 -8.33 0.34
CA GLY A 72 -10.80 -8.78 0.84
C GLY A 72 -9.89 -9.35 -0.25
N HIS A 73 -10.46 -10.00 -1.27
CA HIS A 73 -9.72 -10.53 -2.42
C HIS A 73 -8.97 -9.43 -3.20
N SER A 74 -9.53 -8.22 -3.27
CA SER A 74 -8.93 -7.09 -3.97
C SER A 74 -7.61 -6.66 -3.34
N PHE A 75 -7.40 -6.94 -2.04
CA PHE A 75 -6.16 -6.58 -1.34
C PHE A 75 -4.93 -7.20 -2.00
N TRP A 76 -5.00 -8.50 -2.29
CA TRP A 76 -3.92 -9.21 -2.99
C TRP A 76 -3.82 -8.78 -4.44
N SER A 77 -4.94 -8.59 -5.13
CA SER A 77 -4.93 -8.12 -6.52
C SER A 77 -4.24 -6.77 -6.69
N LEU A 78 -4.40 -5.86 -5.72
CA LEU A 78 -3.80 -4.53 -5.77
C LEU A 78 -2.35 -4.49 -5.28
N ASN A 79 -2.02 -5.24 -4.23
CA ASN A 79 -0.74 -5.14 -3.54
C ASN A 79 0.20 -6.32 -3.78
N GLY A 80 -0.24 -7.38 -4.46
CA GLY A 80 0.47 -8.65 -4.56
C GLY A 80 1.88 -8.51 -5.12
N ASP A 81 2.07 -7.66 -6.13
CA ASP A 81 3.41 -7.46 -6.71
C ASP A 81 4.34 -6.67 -5.79
N LEU A 82 3.82 -5.72 -5.01
CA LEU A 82 4.58 -5.01 -3.97
C LEU A 82 4.97 -5.97 -2.85
N ILE A 83 4.02 -6.79 -2.40
CA ILE A 83 4.22 -7.79 -1.35
C ILE A 83 5.30 -8.80 -1.75
N LYS A 84 5.25 -9.33 -2.98
CA LYS A 84 6.27 -10.27 -3.48
C LYS A 84 7.67 -9.65 -3.45
N ARG A 85 7.78 -8.36 -3.78
CA ARG A 85 9.05 -7.64 -3.66
C ARG A 85 9.50 -7.56 -2.20
N TYR A 86 8.61 -7.21 -1.27
CA TYR A 86 8.94 -7.17 0.16
C TYR A 86 9.31 -8.53 0.76
N GLN A 87 8.72 -9.64 0.27
CA GLN A 87 9.09 -10.99 0.69
C GLN A 87 10.55 -11.35 0.37
N THR A 88 11.19 -10.65 -0.58
CA THR A 88 12.61 -10.83 -0.91
C THR A 88 13.56 -10.13 0.07
N CYS A 89 13.05 -9.22 0.90
CA CYS A 89 13.83 -8.44 1.86
C CYS A 89 14.15 -9.27 3.11
N GLN A 90 15.38 -9.17 3.62
CA GLN A 90 15.80 -9.90 4.83
C GLN A 90 15.90 -9.00 6.07
N THR A 91 16.05 -7.70 5.87
CA THR A 91 16.22 -6.72 6.94
C THR A 91 15.22 -5.57 6.83
N SER A 92 15.02 -4.84 7.93
CA SER A 92 14.23 -3.61 7.93
C SER A 92 14.75 -2.57 6.93
N GLU A 93 16.07 -2.49 6.80
CA GLU A 93 16.77 -1.59 5.89
C GLU A 93 16.55 -1.99 4.43
N ASP A 94 16.40 -3.28 4.13
CA ASP A 94 16.04 -3.75 2.79
C ASP A 94 14.59 -3.37 2.45
N VAL A 95 13.68 -3.51 3.41
CA VAL A 95 12.26 -3.14 3.21
C VAL A 95 12.11 -1.65 2.92
N ILE A 96 12.84 -0.79 3.65
CA ILE A 96 12.85 0.67 3.44
C ILE A 96 13.40 0.99 2.05
N ARG A 97 14.55 0.42 1.67
CA ARG A 97 15.14 0.62 0.33
C ARG A 97 14.21 0.15 -0.80
N MET A 98 13.56 -1.00 -0.62
CA MET A 98 12.58 -1.52 -1.56
C MET A 98 11.37 -0.60 -1.68
N GLN A 99 10.88 -0.06 -0.56
CA GLN A 99 9.80 0.92 -0.54
C GLN A 99 10.16 2.19 -1.32
N GLU A 100 11.35 2.75 -1.09
CA GLU A 100 11.82 3.94 -1.81
C GLU A 100 11.91 3.70 -3.32
N ALA A 101 12.43 2.53 -3.73
CA ALA A 101 12.49 2.14 -5.13
C ALA A 101 11.10 2.03 -5.76
N ILE A 102 10.15 1.37 -5.08
CA ILE A 102 8.76 1.26 -5.53
C ILE A 102 8.14 2.64 -5.73
N ILE A 103 8.29 3.55 -4.75
CA ILE A 103 7.71 4.90 -4.82
C ILE A 103 8.31 5.67 -6.00
N ALA A 104 9.64 5.62 -6.17
CA ALA A 104 10.32 6.29 -7.27
C ALA A 104 9.89 5.76 -8.65
N GLU A 105 9.72 4.43 -8.79
CA GLU A 105 9.20 3.81 -10.01
C GLU A 105 7.77 4.31 -10.32
N MET A 106 6.89 4.33 -9.32
CA MET A 106 5.50 4.80 -9.47
C MET A 106 5.44 6.28 -9.86
N GLU A 107 6.28 7.13 -9.27
CA GLU A 107 6.36 8.55 -9.60
C GLU A 107 6.86 8.77 -11.04
N ALA A 108 7.87 8.01 -11.48
CA ALA A 108 8.37 8.05 -12.84
C ALA A 108 7.30 7.61 -13.86
N ASP A 109 6.58 6.52 -13.58
CA ASP A 109 5.49 6.03 -14.44
C ASP A 109 4.34 7.04 -14.56
N HIS A 110 4.00 7.71 -13.45
CA HIS A 110 2.99 8.77 -13.44
C HIS A 110 3.45 10.00 -14.25
N ALA A 111 4.72 10.39 -14.14
CA ALA A 111 5.29 11.49 -14.90
C ALA A 111 5.31 11.19 -16.42
N ALA A 112 5.73 9.99 -16.80
CA ALA A 112 5.76 9.54 -18.19
C ALA A 112 4.35 9.48 -18.81
N SER A 113 3.35 9.06 -18.03
CA SER A 113 1.96 9.00 -18.49
C SER A 113 1.34 10.39 -18.71
N LYS A 114 1.71 11.39 -17.90
CA LYS A 114 1.31 12.79 -18.13
C LYS A 114 1.94 13.39 -19.38
N GLN A 115 3.20 13.06 -19.68
CA GLN A 115 3.88 13.54 -20.90
C GLN A 115 3.22 12.97 -22.16
N ARG A 116 2.89 11.67 -22.18
CA ARG A 116 2.16 11.02 -23.29
C ARG A 116 0.75 11.58 -23.51
N GLY A 117 0.05 11.96 -22.43
CA GLY A 117 -1.28 12.58 -22.52
C GLY A 117 -1.29 14.06 -22.90
N GLY A 118 -0.14 14.74 -22.82
CA GLY A 118 0.01 16.15 -23.20
C GLY A 118 0.24 16.37 -24.70
N GLU A 119 0.73 15.37 -25.43
CA GLU A 119 1.02 15.47 -26.87
C GLU A 119 -0.24 15.32 -27.76
N SER A 120 -1.35 14.80 -27.24
CA SER A 120 -2.62 14.69 -27.98
C SER A 120 -3.50 15.94 -27.96
N GLY A 121 -3.02 17.05 -27.39
CA GLY A 121 -3.77 18.31 -27.24
C GLY A 121 -3.56 19.35 -28.36
N HIS A 122 -2.68 19.10 -29.32
CA HIS A 122 -2.49 19.96 -30.49
C HIS A 122 -3.37 19.44 -31.64
N TRP A 123 -4.69 19.66 -31.53
CA TRP A 123 -5.51 19.57 -32.74
C TRP A 123 -5.10 20.75 -33.61
N ASP A 124 -4.40 20.46 -34.68
CA ASP A 124 -3.98 21.44 -35.67
C ASP A 124 -5.22 22.11 -36.27
N SER A 125 -5.27 23.42 -36.05
CA SER A 125 -5.94 24.38 -36.91
C SER A 125 -5.38 24.27 -38.33
N CYS A 126 -5.77 23.25 -39.11
CA CYS A 126 -5.64 23.21 -40.57
C CYS A 126 -6.30 21.96 -41.16
N ARG A 127 -7.58 22.05 -41.52
CA ARG A 127 -8.07 21.42 -42.75
C ARG A 127 -9.04 22.36 -43.43
N HIS A 128 -8.47 23.06 -44.42
CA HIS A 128 -9.20 23.76 -45.46
C HIS A 128 -10.06 22.75 -46.25
N ILE A 129 -11.35 23.02 -46.39
CA ILE A 129 -12.16 23.18 -47.62
C ILE A 129 -13.63 23.26 -47.19
#